data_AF-A0A9W8XTD4-F1
#
_entry.id   AF-A0A9W8XTD4-F1
#
_cell.length_a   1.000
_cell.length_b   1.000
_cell.length_c   1.000
_cell.angle_alpha   90.00
_cell.angle_beta   90.00
_cell.angle_gamma   90.00
#
_symmetry.space_group_name_H-M   'P 1'
#
loop_
_entity.id
_entity.type
_entity.pdbx_description
1 polymer ?
#
loop_
_entity_poly.entity_id
_entity_poly.type
_entity_poly.pdbx_seq_one_letter_code
_entity_poly.pdbx_strand_id
1 'polypeptide(L)'
;MEANPLANADGFFPFARKMLLDAHKRSGNEALADGIVGEIAQPSEMLDVTSKKAKEIQGRAKMGVYRLLRNERRGEASEAFLKISYVHGKVTNPPLKAKI
;
A
#
# COMPACT_ATOMS: atom_id res chain seq x y z
N MET A 1 11.02 0.33 35.64
CA MET A 1 10.91 0.90 34.28
C MET A 1 10.92 -0.28 33.33
N GLU A 2 9.75 -0.81 33.00
CA GLU A 2 9.63 -1.89 32.01
C GLU A 2 10.00 -1.34 30.64
N ALA A 3 10.91 -2.03 29.96
CA ALA A 3 11.28 -1.73 28.59
C ALA A 3 10.05 -1.91 27.69
N ASN A 4 9.73 -0.87 26.92
CA ASN A 4 8.64 -0.88 25.96
C ASN A 4 8.90 -1.98 24.92
N PRO A 5 8.03 -3.01 24.79
CA PRO A 5 8.22 -4.11 23.85
C PRO A 5 8.19 -3.66 22.37
N LEU A 6 7.80 -2.41 22.09
CA LEU A 6 7.90 -1.80 20.75
C LEU A 6 9.32 -1.35 20.38
N ALA A 7 10.28 -1.36 21.32
CA ALA A 7 11.67 -0.98 21.06
C ALA A 7 12.47 -2.09 20.37
N ASN A 8 12.06 -3.35 20.53
CA ASN A 8 12.79 -4.54 20.05
C ASN A 8 12.01 -5.31 18.97
N ALA A 9 11.20 -4.61 18.17
CA ALA A 9 10.74 -5.15 16.89
C ALA A 9 11.84 -4.93 15.84
N ASP A 10 12.92 -5.70 15.96
CA ASP A 10 14.05 -5.73 15.03
C ASP A 10 13.63 -6.32 13.69
N GLY A 11 12.97 -5.49 12.91
CA GLY A 11 12.57 -5.79 11.54
C GLY A 11 11.17 -5.29 11.26
N PHE A 12 11.01 -4.00 10.90
CA PHE A 12 10.52 -3.65 9.56
C PHE A 12 10.28 -2.14 9.38
N PHE A 13 10.11 -1.29 10.41
CA PHE A 13 9.74 0.12 10.14
C PHE A 13 10.20 1.20 11.15
N PRO A 14 11.51 1.55 11.20
CA PRO A 14 11.96 2.75 11.91
C PRO A 14 11.31 4.05 11.39
N PHE A 15 10.80 4.04 10.16
CA PHE A 15 10.15 5.19 9.52
C PHE A 15 8.66 5.34 9.88
N ALA A 16 7.96 4.27 10.28
CA ALA A 16 6.51 4.29 10.52
C ALA A 16 6.14 5.17 11.70
N ARG A 17 6.94 5.12 12.79
CA ARG A 17 6.77 6.03 13.93
C ARG A 17 6.90 7.50 13.52
N LYS A 18 7.98 7.83 12.81
CA LYS A 18 8.21 9.20 12.30
C LYS A 18 7.10 9.66 11.36
N MET A 19 6.55 8.74 10.57
CA MET A 19 5.46 9.03 9.63
C MET A 19 4.11 9.23 10.31
N LEU A 20 3.75 8.35 11.24
CA LEU A 20 2.39 8.28 11.81
C LEU A 20 2.24 9.08 13.10
N LEU A 21 3.28 9.15 13.92
CA LEU A 21 3.23 9.79 15.24
C LEU A 21 3.92 11.15 15.28
N ASP A 22 5.03 11.30 14.55
CA ASP A 22 5.84 12.53 14.62
C ASP A 22 5.53 13.54 13.49
N ALA A 23 4.56 13.24 12.63
CA ALA A 23 4.12 14.09 11.49
C ALA A 23 5.27 14.61 10.59
N HIS A 24 6.32 13.82 10.43
CA HIS A 24 7.54 14.23 9.73
C HIS A 24 7.30 14.43 8.22
N LYS A 25 7.60 15.64 7.71
CA LYS A 25 7.60 15.93 6.27
C LYS A 25 8.83 15.31 5.62
N ARG A 26 8.61 14.53 4.55
CA ARG A 26 9.65 13.87 3.78
C ARG A 26 9.89 14.54 2.45
N SER A 27 11.13 14.50 2.00
CA SER A 27 11.52 14.73 0.61
C SER A 27 11.24 13.50 -0.27
N GLY A 28 11.23 13.69 -1.59
CA GLY A 28 11.05 12.59 -2.55
C GLY A 28 12.12 11.50 -2.39
N ASN A 29 13.37 11.89 -2.15
CA ASN A 29 14.50 10.96 -1.99
C ASN A 29 14.36 10.10 -0.74
N GLU A 30 13.94 10.69 0.38
CA GLU A 30 13.66 9.95 1.62
C GLU A 30 12.48 8.99 1.44
N ALA A 31 11.43 9.41 0.75
CA ALA A 31 10.28 8.55 0.47
C ALA A 31 10.64 7.36 -0.44
N LEU A 32 11.59 7.54 -1.37
CA LEU A 32 12.08 6.46 -2.23
C LEU A 32 12.95 5.48 -1.43
N ALA A 33 13.83 5.98 -0.57
CA ALA A 33 14.65 5.16 0.31
C ALA A 33 13.81 4.35 1.32
N ASP A 34 12.76 4.97 1.87
CA ASP A 34 11.80 4.32 2.79
C ASP A 34 10.85 3.33 2.05
N GLY A 35 10.90 3.27 0.71
CA GLY A 35 10.03 2.40 -0.10
C GLY A 35 8.56 2.83 -0.12
N ILE A 36 8.28 4.09 0.23
CA ILE A 36 6.93 4.69 0.19
C ILE A 36 6.53 4.99 -1.26
N VAL A 37 7.48 5.49 -2.05
CA VAL A 37 7.31 5.71 -3.50
C VAL A 37 8.21 4.75 -4.28
N GLY A 38 7.77 4.37 -5.48
CA GLY A 38 8.54 3.46 -6.34
C GLY A 38 9.52 4.17 -7.29
N GLU A 39 9.28 5.44 -7.59
CA GLU A 39 10.07 6.24 -8.55
C GLU A 39 9.84 7.74 -8.27
N ILE A 40 10.83 8.57 -8.62
CA ILE A 40 10.76 10.04 -8.51
C ILE A 40 10.88 10.62 -9.92
N ALA A 41 10.02 11.57 -10.25
CA ALA A 41 10.04 12.30 -11.52
C ALA A 41 9.76 13.79 -11.29
N GLN A 42 10.15 14.64 -12.23
CA GLN A 42 9.76 16.05 -12.20
C GLN A 42 8.23 16.18 -12.37
N PRO A 43 7.58 17.20 -11.78
CA PRO A 43 6.12 17.35 -11.83
C PRO A 43 5.55 17.33 -13.27
N SER A 44 6.29 17.89 -14.23
CA SER A 44 5.93 17.90 -15.65
C SER A 44 5.96 16.53 -16.32
N GLU A 45 6.70 15.57 -15.77
CA GLU A 45 6.97 14.25 -16.37
C GLU A 45 6.27 13.10 -15.62
N MET A 46 5.68 13.37 -14.44
CA MET A 46 5.08 12.34 -13.58
C MET A 46 4.02 11.50 -14.31
N LEU A 47 3.22 12.13 -15.18
CA LEU A 47 2.16 11.44 -15.92
C LEU A 47 2.75 10.42 -16.91
N ASP A 48 3.81 10.79 -17.62
CA ASP A 48 4.44 9.95 -18.63
C ASP A 48 5.17 8.78 -17.99
N VAL A 49 5.92 9.02 -16.92
CA VAL A 49 6.59 7.98 -16.13
C VAL A 49 5.56 7.01 -15.56
N THR A 50 4.47 7.52 -14.97
CA THR A 50 3.37 6.68 -14.44
C THR A 50 2.72 5.86 -15.56
N SER A 51 2.47 6.46 -16.72
CA SER A 51 1.84 5.79 -17.86
C SER A 51 2.72 4.67 -18.42
N LYS A 52 4.03 4.90 -18.50
CA LYS A 52 5.00 3.88 -18.90
C LYS A 52 4.98 2.71 -17.91
N LYS A 53 5.02 3.01 -16.61
CA LYS A 53 5.01 1.98 -15.56
C LYS A 53 3.71 1.18 -15.55
N ALA A 54 2.58 1.85 -15.76
CA ALA A 54 1.28 1.19 -15.88
C ALA A 54 1.26 0.21 -17.05
N LYS A 55 1.78 0.59 -18.22
CA LYS A 55 1.87 -0.30 -19.40
C LYS A 55 2.73 -1.53 -19.14
N GLU A 56 3.85 -1.39 -18.42
CA GLU A 56 4.71 -2.53 -18.03
C GLU A 56 3.96 -3.53 -17.14
N ILE A 57 3.15 -3.04 -16.20
CA ILE A 57 2.46 -3.86 -15.20
C ILE A 57 1.13 -4.41 -15.73
N GLN A 58 0.48 -3.72 -16.68
CA GLN A 58 -0.84 -4.05 -17.21
C GLN A 58 -0.95 -5.52 -17.66
N GLY A 59 0.08 -6.07 -18.29
CA GLY A 59 0.09 -7.48 -18.73
C GLY A 59 0.03 -8.49 -17.57
N ARG A 60 0.46 -8.10 -16.37
CA ARG A 60 0.42 -8.91 -15.14
C ARG A 60 -0.88 -8.70 -14.36
N ALA A 61 -1.70 -7.71 -14.74
CA ALA A 61 -2.97 -7.38 -14.10
C ALA A 61 -4.14 -8.26 -14.58
N LYS A 62 -3.88 -9.52 -14.95
CA LYS A 62 -4.94 -10.46 -15.35
C LYS A 62 -5.94 -10.62 -14.20
N MET A 63 -7.23 -10.45 -14.49
CA MET A 63 -8.30 -10.57 -13.49
C MET A 63 -8.20 -11.92 -12.77
N GLY A 64 -8.18 -11.90 -11.43
CA GLY A 64 -7.98 -13.09 -10.59
C GLY A 64 -6.56 -13.19 -10.01
N VAL A 65 -5.51 -13.04 -10.83
CA VAL A 65 -4.10 -13.17 -10.38
C VAL A 65 -3.70 -11.99 -9.49
N TYR A 66 -4.01 -10.76 -9.91
CA TYR A 66 -3.69 -9.58 -9.11
C TYR A 66 -4.42 -9.57 -7.76
N ARG A 67 -5.67 -10.04 -7.74
CA ARG A 67 -6.47 -10.15 -6.51
C ARG A 67 -5.87 -11.19 -5.56
N LEU A 68 -5.45 -12.35 -6.07
CA LEU A 68 -4.80 -13.39 -5.29
C LEU A 68 -3.50 -12.88 -4.64
N LEU A 69 -2.57 -12.35 -5.45
CA LEU A 69 -1.29 -11.81 -4.97
C LEU A 69 -1.46 -10.64 -3.98
N ARG A 70 -2.45 -9.77 -4.22
CA ARG A 70 -2.78 -8.68 -3.29
C ARG A 70 -3.31 -9.21 -1.96
N ASN A 71 -4.15 -10.24 -2.00
CA ASN A 71 -4.73 -10.86 -0.81
C ASN A 71 -3.68 -11.62 0.00
N GLU A 72 -2.72 -12.30 -0.63
CA GLU A 72 -1.58 -12.90 0.08
C GLU A 72 -0.76 -11.85 0.82
N ARG A 73 -0.53 -10.68 0.20
CA ARG A 73 0.31 -9.64 0.79
C ARG A 73 -0.38 -8.82 1.88
N ARG A 74 -1.68 -8.50 1.72
CA ARG A 74 -2.40 -7.54 2.59
C ARG A 74 -3.85 -7.96 2.90
N GLY A 75 -4.22 -9.21 2.67
CA GLY A 75 -5.59 -9.71 2.87
C GLY A 75 -6.05 -9.56 4.32
N GLU A 76 -5.26 -10.05 5.27
CA GLU A 76 -5.56 -9.96 6.70
C GLU A 76 -5.73 -8.52 7.19
N ALA A 77 -4.84 -7.62 6.77
CA ALA A 77 -4.93 -6.20 7.09
C ALA A 77 -6.19 -5.55 6.48
N SER A 78 -6.57 -5.96 5.27
CA SER A 78 -7.79 -5.49 4.61
C SER A 78 -9.04 -5.99 5.33
N GLU A 79 -9.06 -7.24 5.80
CA GLU A 79 -10.17 -7.80 6.58
C GLU A 79 -10.30 -7.13 7.95
N ALA A 80 -9.18 -6.93 8.66
CA ALA A 80 -9.16 -6.19 9.92
C ALA A 80 -9.71 -4.77 9.75
N PHE A 81 -9.29 -4.07 8.69
CA PHE A 81 -9.79 -2.74 8.35
C PHE A 81 -11.31 -2.74 8.07
N LEU A 82 -11.82 -3.75 7.34
CA LEU A 82 -13.25 -3.88 7.07
C LEU A 82 -14.07 -4.10 8.35
N LYS A 83 -13.55 -4.88 9.32
CA LYS A 83 -14.23 -5.14 10.61
C LYS A 83 -14.39 -3.88 11.46
N ILE A 84 -13.44 -2.95 11.39
CA ILE A 84 -13.48 -1.68 12.13
C ILE A 84 -14.16 -0.55 11.36
N SER A 85 -14.33 -0.71 10.05
CA SER A 85 -14.98 0.29 9.20
C SER A 85 -16.49 0.22 9.38
N TYR A 86 -17.10 1.30 9.88
CA TYR A 86 -18.55 1.40 10.05
C TYR A 86 -19.24 1.62 8.69
N VAL A 87 -19.28 0.57 7.87
CA VAL A 87 -19.95 0.61 6.56
C VAL A 87 -21.44 0.35 6.80
N HIS A 88 -22.26 1.40 6.69
CA HIS A 88 -23.71 1.29 6.75
C HIS A 88 -24.22 0.38 5.63
N GLY A 89 -24.48 -0.90 5.91
CA GLY A 89 -25.44 -1.78 5.24
C GLY A 89 -25.40 -1.91 3.71
N LYS A 90 -24.35 -1.43 3.04
CA LYS A 90 -24.27 -1.38 1.58
C LYS A 90 -23.17 -2.31 1.11
N VAL A 91 -23.56 -3.38 0.43
CA VAL A 91 -22.63 -4.24 -0.30
C VAL A 91 -22.08 -3.43 -1.47
N THR A 92 -20.92 -2.80 -1.28
CA THR A 92 -20.25 -1.98 -2.32
C THR A 92 -19.38 -2.80 -3.26
N ASN A 93 -19.15 -4.09 -2.96
CA ASN A 93 -18.29 -4.96 -3.74
C ASN A 93 -18.95 -6.34 -3.95
N PRO A 94 -20.00 -6.44 -4.78
CA PRO A 94 -20.56 -7.74 -5.15
C PRO A 94 -19.48 -8.59 -5.84
N PRO A 95 -19.47 -9.92 -5.65
CA PRO A 95 -18.52 -10.79 -6.33
C PRO A 95 -18.65 -10.58 -7.85
N LEU A 96 -17.55 -10.19 -8.49
CA LEU A 96 -17.47 -10.11 -9.96
C LEU A 96 -17.85 -11.48 -10.52
N LYS A 97 -18.93 -11.53 -11.31
CA LYS A 97 -19.25 -12.70 -12.12
C LYS A 97 -18.05 -12.94 -13.05
N ALA A 98 -17.31 -14.01 -12.82
CA ALA A 98 -16.32 -14.46 -13.78
C ALA A 98 -17.07 -14.70 -15.10
N LYS A 99 -16.66 -14.03 -16.18
CA LYS A 99 -17.05 -14.47 -17.52
C LYS A 99 -16.30 -15.78 -17.74
N ILE A 100 -17.03 -16.89 -17.60
CA ILE A 100 -16.66 -18.16 -18.22
C ILE A 100 -16.90 -18.00 -19.71
#